data_AF-A0A150KIA7-F1
#
_entry.id   AF-A0A150KIA7-F1
#
_cell.length_a   1.000
_cell.length_b   1.000
_cell.length_c   1.000
_cell.angle_alpha   90.00
_cell.angle_beta   90.00
_cell.angle_gamma   90.00
#
_symmetry.space_group_name_H-M   'P 1'
#
loop_
_entity.id
_entity.type
_entity.pdbx_description
1 polymer ?
#
loop_
_entity_poly.entity_id
_entity_poly.type
_entity_poly.pdbx_seq_one_letter_code
_entity_poly.pdbx_strand_id
1 'polypeptide(L)'
;MIPDEFTNANFENYQRTSQIQEDMYDLTKRYLQEYKMTTNENGEKEKTVSSHNFGLIAVFGEQRMKELPSAERAAVKQQHNNFGIGKTHLQIALAKRLIKDGFNVLVISDVTFMDELIQARMMNDEGEKLNRLLYAATNADVLIWDDIGKVKWSEAKESLYYQIINERYRKQKPIVFNSNEDRGTLAEKVGYAAASRLIGQCGKYLLEAEGTDWRLKKGAS
;
A
#
# COMPACT_ATOMS: atom_id res chain seq x y z
N MET A 1 -6.28 -12.15 -2.27
CA MET A 1 -5.74 -12.97 -3.38
C MET A 1 -4.67 -12.12 -4.07
N ILE A 2 -3.51 -12.68 -4.42
CA ILE A 2 -2.46 -11.94 -5.13
C ILE A 2 -2.86 -11.90 -6.62
N PRO A 3 -2.83 -10.74 -7.32
CA PRO A 3 -3.15 -10.68 -8.74
C PRO A 3 -2.22 -11.56 -9.58
N ASP A 4 -2.75 -12.21 -10.62
CA ASP A 4 -2.02 -13.20 -11.43
C ASP A 4 -0.72 -12.65 -12.05
N GLU A 5 -0.73 -11.38 -12.44
CA GLU A 5 0.43 -10.68 -13.00
C GLU A 5 1.61 -10.54 -12.01
N PHE A 6 1.34 -10.65 -10.70
CA PHE A 6 2.35 -10.63 -9.65
C PHE A 6 2.58 -12.00 -9.00
N THR A 7 2.05 -13.09 -9.58
CA THR A 7 2.27 -14.46 -9.07
C THR A 7 3.74 -14.83 -8.98
N ASN A 8 4.57 -14.32 -9.91
CA ASN A 8 6.01 -14.54 -9.89
C ASN A 8 6.80 -13.46 -9.15
N ALA A 9 6.17 -12.35 -8.72
CA ALA A 9 6.88 -11.24 -8.06
C ALA A 9 7.56 -11.69 -6.76
N ASN A 10 8.87 -11.48 -6.66
CA ASN A 10 9.68 -11.75 -5.48
C ASN A 10 10.89 -10.78 -5.43
N PHE A 11 11.68 -10.83 -4.36
CA PHE A 11 12.84 -9.94 -4.23
C PHE A 11 13.98 -10.26 -5.20
N GLU A 12 14.09 -11.49 -5.68
CA GLU A 12 15.19 -11.93 -6.56
C GLU A 12 14.99 -11.44 -7.99
N ASN A 13 13.74 -11.35 -8.44
CA ASN A 13 13.39 -10.88 -9.79
C ASN A 13 12.91 -9.42 -9.83
N TYR A 14 13.07 -8.68 -8.75
CA TYR A 14 12.82 -7.24 -8.75
C TYR A 14 13.91 -6.51 -9.53
N GLN A 15 13.51 -5.66 -10.48
CA GLN A 15 14.44 -4.93 -11.33
C GLN A 15 14.97 -3.68 -10.62
N ARG A 16 16.29 -3.51 -10.70
CA ARG A 16 17.02 -2.44 -10.02
C ARG A 16 17.97 -1.73 -10.99
N THR A 17 17.36 -1.04 -11.94
CA THR A 17 18.07 -0.38 -13.06
C THR A 17 18.25 1.12 -12.86
N SER A 18 17.70 1.66 -11.77
CA SER A 18 17.76 3.07 -11.39
C SER A 18 17.97 3.20 -9.90
N GLN A 19 18.50 4.34 -9.45
CA GLN A 19 18.76 4.59 -8.03
C GLN A 19 17.48 4.45 -7.19
N ILE A 20 16.35 4.99 -7.67
CA ILE A 20 15.09 4.91 -6.93
C ILE A 20 14.59 3.46 -6.74
N GLN A 21 14.88 2.56 -7.69
CA GLN A 21 14.53 1.15 -7.55
C GLN A 21 15.42 0.47 -6.50
N GLU A 22 16.72 0.78 -6.46
CA GLU A 22 17.60 0.31 -5.38
C GLU A 22 17.14 0.86 -4.03
N ASP A 23 16.82 2.16 -3.94
CA ASP A 23 16.35 2.79 -2.69
C ASP A 23 15.04 2.14 -2.18
N MET A 24 14.07 1.90 -3.07
CA MET A 24 12.84 1.19 -2.74
C MET A 24 13.12 -0.25 -2.28
N TYR A 25 14.02 -0.96 -2.97
CA TYR A 25 14.40 -2.33 -2.62
C TYR A 25 15.03 -2.39 -1.23
N ASP A 26 16.03 -1.54 -0.97
CA ASP A 26 16.76 -1.49 0.29
C ASP A 26 15.87 -1.06 1.45
N LEU A 27 14.99 -0.09 1.23
CA LEU A 27 13.99 0.29 2.24
C LEU A 27 13.06 -0.87 2.56
N THR A 28 12.56 -1.58 1.55
CA THR A 28 11.67 -2.74 1.74
C THR A 28 12.39 -3.88 2.48
N LYS A 29 13.66 -4.13 2.16
CA LYS A 29 14.49 -5.13 2.85
C LYS A 29 14.76 -4.76 4.30
N ARG A 30 15.07 -3.50 4.59
CA ARG A 30 15.21 -3.01 5.97
C ARG A 30 13.90 -3.13 6.75
N TYR A 31 12.78 -2.79 6.13
CA TYR A 31 11.47 -2.92 6.75
C TYR A 31 11.12 -4.38 7.08
N LEU A 32 11.46 -5.33 6.21
CA LEU A 32 11.28 -6.76 6.47
C LEU A 32 12.05 -7.23 7.74
N GLN A 33 13.17 -6.62 8.09
CA GLN A 33 13.96 -6.99 9.28
C GLN A 33 13.28 -6.64 10.62
N GLU A 34 12.24 -5.80 10.60
CA GLU A 34 11.41 -5.50 11.78
C GLU A 34 10.53 -6.69 12.19
N TYR A 35 10.36 -7.67 11.32
CA TYR A 35 9.51 -8.84 11.54
C TYR A 35 10.34 -10.04 12.00
N LYS A 36 9.92 -10.65 13.11
CA LYS A 36 10.60 -11.82 13.68
C LYS A 36 9.59 -12.84 14.17
N MET A 37 9.92 -14.10 13.93
CA MET A 37 9.29 -15.24 14.61
C MET A 37 10.30 -15.84 15.57
N THR A 38 9.99 -15.80 16.85
CA THR A 38 10.78 -16.41 17.90
C THR A 38 9.98 -17.51 18.58
N THR A 39 10.66 -18.33 19.37
CA THR A 39 10.02 -19.32 20.25
C THR A 39 10.36 -18.93 21.67
N ASN A 40 9.35 -18.77 22.52
CA ASN A 40 9.55 -18.45 23.93
C ASN A 40 10.03 -19.69 24.71
N GLU A 41 10.37 -19.49 25.98
CA GLU A 41 10.87 -20.56 26.87
C GLU A 41 9.88 -21.74 27.02
N ASN A 42 8.59 -21.49 26.79
CA ASN A 42 7.52 -22.50 26.85
C ASN A 42 7.32 -23.26 25.53
N GLY A 43 8.10 -22.97 24.49
CA GLY A 43 7.95 -23.58 23.17
C GLY A 43 6.86 -22.96 22.29
N GLU A 44 6.23 -21.86 22.72
CA GLU A 44 5.21 -21.16 21.95
C GLU A 44 5.84 -20.18 20.97
N LYS A 45 5.24 -20.05 19.79
CA LYS A 45 5.70 -19.10 18.77
C LYS A 45 5.25 -17.69 19.12
N GLU A 46 6.20 -16.77 19.17
CA GLU A 46 5.95 -15.34 19.39
C GLU A 46 6.24 -14.54 18.12
N LYS A 47 5.36 -13.58 17.83
CA LYS A 47 5.42 -12.71 16.65
C LYS A 47 5.88 -11.32 17.05
N THR A 48 6.98 -10.86 16.49
CA THR A 48 7.31 -9.44 16.46
C THR A 48 6.86 -8.84 15.13
N VAL A 49 6.02 -7.81 15.20
CA VAL A 49 5.45 -7.09 14.05
C VAL A 49 5.92 -5.64 14.12
N SER A 50 6.25 -5.03 12.97
CA SER A 50 6.59 -3.61 12.89
C SER A 50 5.51 -2.73 13.50
N SER A 51 5.89 -1.75 14.32
CA SER A 51 5.00 -0.69 14.80
C SER A 51 4.80 0.45 13.79
N HIS A 52 5.59 0.46 12.70
CA HIS A 52 5.58 1.49 11.68
C HIS A 52 4.81 1.04 10.46
N ASN A 53 4.10 1.98 9.82
CA ASN A 53 3.61 1.78 8.46
C ASN A 53 4.78 1.81 7.46
N PHE A 54 4.55 1.28 6.26
CA PHE A 54 5.48 1.39 5.14
C PHE A 54 4.76 2.01 3.96
N GLY A 55 5.36 3.00 3.31
CA GLY A 55 4.73 3.74 2.22
C GLY A 55 5.67 4.00 1.05
N LEU A 56 5.20 3.72 -0.16
CA LEU A 56 5.82 4.15 -1.42
C LEU A 56 4.85 5.07 -2.17
N ILE A 57 5.06 6.39 -2.10
CA ILE A 57 4.15 7.38 -2.70
C ILE A 57 4.80 8.07 -3.90
N ALA A 58 4.02 8.86 -4.64
CA ALA A 58 4.57 9.68 -5.72
C ALA A 58 5.23 10.94 -5.15
N VAL A 59 6.27 11.43 -5.83
CA VAL A 59 6.80 12.79 -5.58
C VAL A 59 5.76 13.83 -6.02
N PHE A 60 5.09 13.58 -7.14
CA PHE A 60 4.04 14.44 -7.68
C PHE A 60 2.78 13.61 -7.93
N GLY A 61 1.67 14.00 -7.30
CA GLY A 61 0.44 13.21 -7.32
C GLY A 61 -0.25 13.19 -8.67
N GLU A 62 -0.81 12.03 -9.04
CA GLU A 62 -1.58 11.84 -10.26
C GLU A 62 -2.77 12.82 -10.35
N GLN A 63 -3.42 13.15 -9.23
CA GLN A 63 -4.49 14.15 -9.21
C GLN A 63 -4.00 15.53 -9.66
N ARG A 64 -2.88 16.00 -9.10
CA ARG A 64 -2.27 17.29 -9.50
C ARG A 64 -1.89 17.28 -10.97
N MET A 65 -1.40 16.16 -11.50
CA MET A 65 -1.09 16.06 -12.95
C MET A 65 -2.34 16.21 -13.81
N LYS A 66 -3.49 15.70 -13.36
CA LYS A 66 -4.77 15.79 -14.09
C LYS A 66 -5.35 17.21 -14.06
N GLU A 67 -5.05 17.99 -13.03
CA GLU A 67 -5.50 19.37 -12.89
C GLU A 67 -4.69 20.35 -13.76
N LEU A 68 -3.47 19.98 -14.18
CA LEU A 68 -2.65 20.79 -15.08
C LEU A 68 -3.31 21.00 -16.47
N PRO A 69 -2.99 22.12 -17.14
CA PRO A 69 -3.34 22.34 -18.54
C PRO A 69 -2.83 21.20 -19.43
N SER A 70 -3.63 20.80 -20.43
CA SER A 70 -3.31 19.64 -21.28
C SER A 70 -1.93 19.74 -21.96
N ALA A 71 -1.49 20.94 -22.31
CA ALA A 71 -0.19 21.22 -22.92
C ALA A 71 1.01 20.89 -21.99
N GLU A 72 0.83 20.96 -20.68
CA GLU A 72 1.89 20.75 -19.69
C GLU A 72 1.95 19.31 -19.17
N ARG A 73 0.85 18.55 -19.28
CA ARG A 73 0.74 17.19 -18.73
C ARG A 73 1.81 16.23 -19.27
N ALA A 74 2.15 16.32 -20.55
CA ALA A 74 3.12 15.41 -21.15
C ALA A 74 4.53 15.61 -20.57
N ALA A 75 4.96 16.86 -20.43
CA ALA A 75 6.26 17.21 -19.87
C ALA A 75 6.34 16.83 -18.38
N VAL A 76 5.31 17.17 -17.60
CA VAL A 76 5.24 16.82 -16.17
C VAL A 76 5.20 15.31 -15.97
N LYS A 77 4.44 14.56 -16.79
CA LYS A 77 4.42 13.09 -16.74
C LYS A 77 5.79 12.49 -17.07
N GLN A 78 6.52 13.07 -18.02
CA GLN A 78 7.87 12.61 -18.37
C GLN A 78 8.87 12.86 -17.23
N GLN A 79 8.74 14.01 -16.56
CA GLN A 79 9.59 14.39 -15.44
C GLN A 79 9.29 13.59 -14.16
N HIS A 80 8.01 13.47 -13.80
CA HIS A 80 7.54 12.90 -12.54
C HIS A 80 6.88 11.54 -12.71
N ASN A 81 7.37 10.71 -13.64
CA ASN A 81 6.71 9.44 -13.88
C ASN A 81 6.74 8.56 -12.60
N ASN A 82 5.56 8.12 -12.18
CA ASN A 82 5.40 7.31 -10.99
C ASN A 82 4.96 5.86 -11.31
N PHE A 83 4.65 5.62 -12.58
CA PHE A 83 4.11 4.35 -13.06
C PHE A 83 5.21 3.39 -13.47
N GLY A 84 5.00 2.11 -13.23
CA GLY A 84 5.90 1.06 -13.73
C GLY A 84 7.26 0.98 -13.04
N ILE A 85 7.49 1.71 -11.94
CA ILE A 85 8.74 1.65 -11.16
C ILE A 85 8.79 0.47 -10.16
N GLY A 86 7.71 -0.31 -10.06
CA GLY A 86 7.68 -1.58 -9.33
C GLY A 86 7.26 -1.53 -7.86
N LYS A 87 6.51 -0.50 -7.43
CA LYS A 87 5.96 -0.39 -6.06
C LYS A 87 5.13 -1.62 -5.65
N THR A 88 4.14 -1.99 -6.47
CA THR A 88 3.30 -3.18 -6.24
C THR A 88 4.14 -4.46 -6.20
N HIS A 89 5.16 -4.58 -7.06
CA HIS A 89 6.04 -5.76 -7.05
C HIS A 89 6.72 -5.94 -5.70
N LEU A 90 7.32 -4.88 -5.14
CA LEU A 90 7.99 -4.94 -3.85
C LEU A 90 7.03 -5.22 -2.69
N GLN A 91 5.83 -4.62 -2.71
CA GLN A 91 4.81 -4.93 -1.71
C GLN A 91 4.37 -6.39 -1.75
N ILE A 92 4.16 -6.95 -2.94
CA ILE A 92 3.81 -8.37 -3.09
C ILE A 92 4.98 -9.28 -2.70
N ALA A 93 6.22 -8.92 -3.04
CA ALA A 93 7.41 -9.66 -2.62
C ALA A 93 7.55 -9.68 -1.08
N LEU A 94 7.32 -8.54 -0.42
CA LEU A 94 7.26 -8.41 1.02
C LEU A 94 6.14 -9.28 1.61
N ALA A 95 4.91 -9.17 1.06
CA ALA A 95 3.75 -9.93 1.50
C ALA A 95 4.00 -11.44 1.47
N LYS A 96 4.50 -11.96 0.35
CA LYS A 96 4.83 -13.38 0.19
C LYS A 96 5.87 -13.84 1.20
N ARG A 97 6.89 -13.00 1.44
CA ARG A 97 7.93 -13.34 2.41
C ARG A 97 7.36 -13.39 3.84
N LEU A 98 6.57 -12.40 4.23
CA LEU A 98 5.90 -12.39 5.53
C LEU A 98 4.94 -13.57 5.72
N ILE A 99 4.18 -13.95 4.68
CA ILE A 99 3.32 -15.14 4.71
C ILE A 99 4.16 -16.40 4.92
N LYS A 100 5.27 -16.55 4.18
CA LYS A 100 6.21 -17.68 4.33
C LYS A 100 6.81 -17.73 5.74
N ASP A 101 7.06 -16.57 6.33
CA ASP A 101 7.59 -16.44 7.68
C ASP A 101 6.49 -16.62 8.76
N GLY A 102 5.23 -16.90 8.38
CA GLY A 102 4.14 -17.28 9.31
C GLY A 102 3.25 -16.14 9.82
N PHE A 103 3.39 -14.95 9.24
CA PHE A 103 2.54 -13.80 9.57
C PHE A 103 1.18 -13.87 8.86
N ASN A 104 0.12 -13.42 9.53
CA ASN A 104 -1.19 -13.27 8.91
C ASN A 104 -1.24 -11.97 8.09
N VAL A 105 -1.12 -12.08 6.77
CA VAL A 105 -1.06 -10.94 5.86
C VAL A 105 -2.35 -10.87 5.04
N LEU A 106 -3.02 -9.71 5.05
CA LEU A 106 -4.12 -9.43 4.13
C LEU A 106 -3.63 -8.52 3.00
N VAL A 107 -3.89 -8.90 1.76
CA VAL A 107 -3.58 -8.09 0.57
C VAL A 107 -4.88 -7.63 -0.08
N ILE A 108 -5.04 -6.32 -0.24
CA ILE A 108 -6.20 -5.67 -0.85
C ILE A 108 -5.76 -4.68 -1.93
N SER A 109 -6.60 -4.53 -2.96
CA SER A 109 -6.54 -3.41 -3.90
C SER A 109 -7.55 -2.36 -3.46
N ASP A 110 -7.14 -1.10 -3.46
CA ASP A 110 -7.97 0.03 -3.04
C ASP A 110 -9.35 0.06 -3.70
N VAL A 111 -9.37 -0.05 -5.03
CA VAL A 111 -10.61 0.03 -5.82
C VAL A 111 -11.56 -1.11 -5.47
N THR A 112 -11.07 -2.36 -5.56
CA THR A 112 -11.90 -3.54 -5.33
C THR A 112 -12.42 -3.59 -3.89
N PHE A 113 -11.56 -3.30 -2.91
CA PHE A 113 -11.92 -3.43 -1.51
C PHE A 113 -12.88 -2.34 -1.05
N MET A 114 -12.66 -1.08 -1.46
CA MET A 114 -13.56 0.01 -1.11
C MET A 114 -14.95 -0.18 -1.74
N ASP A 115 -15.02 -0.66 -2.98
CA ASP A 115 -16.30 -0.98 -3.59
C ASP A 115 -16.97 -2.18 -2.91
N GLU A 116 -16.22 -3.22 -2.51
CA GLU A 116 -16.78 -4.34 -1.75
C GLU A 116 -17.36 -3.91 -0.39
N LEU A 117 -16.69 -3.02 0.33
CA LEU A 117 -17.18 -2.46 1.59
C LEU A 117 -18.46 -1.65 1.40
N ILE A 118 -18.51 -0.80 0.36
CA ILE A 118 -19.70 -0.01 0.05
C ILE A 118 -20.87 -0.93 -0.32
N GLN A 119 -20.65 -1.95 -1.15
CA GLN A 119 -21.68 -2.93 -1.47
C GLN A 119 -22.14 -3.68 -0.22
N ALA A 120 -21.22 -4.13 0.63
CA ALA A 120 -21.55 -4.83 1.88
C ALA A 120 -22.37 -3.94 2.84
N ARG A 121 -22.13 -2.63 2.88
CA ARG A 121 -22.94 -1.68 3.66
C ARG A 121 -24.38 -1.57 3.17
N MET A 122 -24.64 -1.84 1.89
CA MET A 122 -25.98 -1.77 1.28
C MET A 122 -26.72 -3.11 1.29
N MET A 123 -26.09 -4.18 1.79
CA MET A 123 -26.71 -5.51 1.87
C MET A 123 -27.69 -5.59 3.04
N ASN A 124 -28.79 -6.32 2.84
CA ASN A 124 -29.75 -6.67 3.90
C ASN A 124 -29.29 -7.94 4.64
N ASP A 125 -28.06 -7.94 5.14
CA ASP A 125 -27.43 -9.05 5.88
C ASP A 125 -27.10 -8.66 7.34
N GLU A 126 -27.79 -7.65 7.86
CA GLU A 126 -27.54 -7.07 9.19
C GLU A 126 -26.08 -6.61 9.40
N GLY A 127 -25.35 -6.35 8.31
CA GLY A 127 -23.96 -5.91 8.35
C GLY A 127 -22.93 -7.02 8.55
N GLU A 128 -23.33 -8.28 8.49
CA GLU A 128 -22.44 -9.44 8.67
C GLU A 128 -21.22 -9.38 7.74
N LYS A 129 -21.44 -9.20 6.43
CA LYS A 129 -20.35 -9.15 5.44
C LYS A 129 -19.44 -7.95 5.68
N LEU A 130 -20.01 -6.77 5.97
CA LEU A 130 -19.25 -5.56 6.23
C LEU A 130 -18.33 -5.75 7.45
N ASN A 131 -18.88 -6.27 8.54
CA ASN A 131 -18.13 -6.54 9.76
C ASN A 131 -17.02 -7.56 9.53
N ARG A 132 -17.26 -8.61 8.74
CA ARG A 132 -16.24 -9.60 8.39
C ARG A 132 -15.08 -8.99 7.61
N LEU A 133 -15.36 -8.15 6.60
CA LEU A 133 -14.35 -7.47 5.80
C LEU A 133 -13.51 -6.50 6.64
N LEU A 134 -14.16 -5.69 7.45
CA LEU A 134 -13.50 -4.76 8.38
C LEU A 134 -12.68 -5.50 9.43
N TYR A 135 -13.19 -6.62 9.96
CA TYR A 135 -12.46 -7.45 10.92
C TYR A 135 -11.17 -7.99 10.30
N ALA A 136 -11.24 -8.54 9.07
CA ALA A 136 -10.05 -9.02 8.37
C ALA A 136 -9.03 -7.89 8.17
N ALA A 137 -9.48 -6.74 7.67
CA ALA A 137 -8.62 -5.59 7.39
C ALA A 137 -7.99 -4.99 8.66
N THR A 138 -8.68 -5.00 9.80
CA THR A 138 -8.17 -4.39 11.03
C THR A 138 -7.39 -5.35 11.94
N ASN A 139 -7.55 -6.67 11.79
CA ASN A 139 -6.92 -7.67 12.67
C ASN A 139 -5.78 -8.47 12.03
N ALA A 140 -5.60 -8.44 10.70
CA ALA A 140 -4.41 -9.03 10.08
C ALA A 140 -3.12 -8.45 10.68
N ASP A 141 -2.09 -9.27 10.87
CA ASP A 141 -0.78 -8.85 11.39
C ASP A 141 -0.22 -7.72 10.52
N VAL A 142 -0.36 -7.85 9.19
CA VAL A 142 0.01 -6.81 8.23
C VAL A 142 -1.09 -6.65 7.19
N LEU A 143 -1.48 -5.41 6.91
CA LEU A 143 -2.36 -5.06 5.80
C LEU A 143 -1.51 -4.49 4.66
N ILE A 144 -1.53 -5.15 3.51
CA ILE A 144 -0.98 -4.64 2.26
C ILE A 144 -2.12 -3.97 1.49
N TRP A 145 -2.03 -2.66 1.32
CA TRP A 145 -3.03 -1.84 0.64
C TRP A 145 -2.43 -1.26 -0.63
N ASP A 146 -2.71 -1.89 -1.76
CA ASP A 146 -2.18 -1.51 -3.07
C ASP A 146 -2.98 -0.37 -3.69
N ASP A 147 -2.28 0.58 -4.31
CA ASP A 147 -2.84 1.73 -5.03
C ASP A 147 -3.80 2.58 -4.16
N ILE A 148 -3.46 2.87 -2.90
CA ILE A 148 -4.35 3.62 -2.00
C ILE A 148 -4.62 5.03 -2.54
N GLY A 149 -5.87 5.49 -2.43
CA GLY A 149 -6.29 6.79 -2.97
C GLY A 149 -6.49 6.76 -4.48
N LYS A 150 -6.74 5.60 -5.08
CA LYS A 150 -7.11 5.51 -6.51
C LYS A 150 -8.60 5.78 -6.71
N VAL A 151 -9.39 5.45 -5.71
CA VAL A 151 -10.84 5.60 -5.74
C VAL A 151 -11.24 7.09 -5.68
N LYS A 152 -12.31 7.45 -6.39
CA LYS A 152 -12.91 8.79 -6.28
C LYS A 152 -13.36 9.04 -4.85
N TRP A 153 -13.02 10.22 -4.34
CA TRP A 153 -13.41 10.64 -3.01
C TRP A 153 -14.94 10.66 -2.86
N SER A 154 -15.40 10.21 -1.69
CA SER A 154 -16.74 10.44 -1.17
C SER A 154 -16.70 10.36 0.35
N GLU A 155 -17.60 11.05 1.03
CA GLU A 155 -17.67 11.04 2.50
C GLU A 155 -17.80 9.63 3.09
N ALA A 156 -18.58 8.76 2.42
CA ALA A 156 -18.71 7.36 2.80
C ALA A 156 -17.39 6.58 2.71
N LYS A 157 -16.59 6.84 1.67
CA LYS A 157 -15.29 6.18 1.45
C LYS A 157 -14.22 6.76 2.39
N GLU A 158 -14.19 8.08 2.59
CA GLU A 158 -13.34 8.72 3.60
C GLU A 158 -13.59 8.13 4.99
N SER A 159 -14.86 7.96 5.38
CA SER A 159 -15.22 7.34 6.65
C SER A 159 -14.67 5.92 6.81
N LEU A 160 -14.69 5.12 5.74
CA LEU A 160 -14.15 3.75 5.73
C LEU A 160 -12.62 3.74 5.81
N TYR A 161 -11.93 4.62 5.08
CA TYR A 161 -10.47 4.79 5.22
C TYR A 161 -10.10 5.13 6.65
N TYR A 162 -10.77 6.14 7.22
CA TYR A 162 -10.54 6.55 8.59
C TYR A 162 -10.75 5.41 9.57
N GLN A 163 -11.86 4.67 9.44
CA GLN A 163 -12.17 3.54 10.31
C GLN A 163 -11.05 2.48 10.29
N ILE A 164 -10.62 2.05 9.10
CA ILE A 164 -9.60 1.00 8.97
C ILE A 164 -8.25 1.51 9.50
N ILE A 165 -7.82 2.69 9.06
CA ILE A 165 -6.50 3.24 9.40
C ILE A 165 -6.43 3.55 10.90
N ASN A 166 -7.47 4.15 11.48
CA ASN A 166 -7.51 4.47 12.89
C ASN A 166 -7.53 3.21 13.77
N GLU A 167 -8.32 2.19 13.43
CA GLU A 167 -8.36 0.96 14.21
C GLU A 167 -7.03 0.20 14.16
N ARG A 168 -6.37 0.16 13.00
CA ARG A 168 -5.03 -0.43 12.89
C ARG A 168 -3.98 0.36 13.66
N TYR A 169 -4.03 1.69 13.60
CA TYR A 169 -3.18 2.58 14.40
C TYR A 169 -3.35 2.29 15.91
N ARG A 170 -4.58 2.21 16.41
CA ARG A 170 -4.87 1.91 17.82
C ARG A 170 -4.35 0.53 18.25
N LYS A 171 -4.45 -0.46 17.36
CA LYS A 171 -3.96 -1.83 17.58
C LYS A 171 -2.46 -2.01 17.33
N GLN A 172 -1.75 -0.95 16.94
CA GLN A 172 -0.34 -1.00 16.55
C GLN A 172 -0.06 -2.06 15.46
N LYS A 173 -0.99 -2.20 14.51
CA LYS A 173 -0.89 -3.14 13.39
C LYS A 173 -0.56 -2.37 12.11
N PRO A 174 0.57 -2.64 11.45
CA PRO A 174 1.08 -1.79 10.39
C PRO A 174 0.29 -1.95 9.08
N ILE A 175 0.29 -0.88 8.29
CA ILE A 175 -0.19 -0.84 6.91
C ILE A 175 1.02 -0.65 6.00
N VAL A 176 1.17 -1.52 5.01
CA VAL A 176 2.11 -1.38 3.91
C VAL A 176 1.30 -0.90 2.72
N PHE A 177 1.58 0.30 2.22
CA PHE A 177 0.83 0.88 1.12
C PHE A 177 1.73 1.43 0.01
N ASN A 178 1.17 1.57 -1.18
CA ASN A 178 1.73 2.39 -2.22
C ASN A 178 0.64 3.35 -2.74
N SER A 179 1.04 4.44 -3.38
CA SER A 179 0.10 5.36 -4.02
C SER A 179 0.70 6.02 -5.26
N ASN A 180 -0.18 6.36 -6.21
CA ASN A 180 0.12 7.29 -7.29
C ASN A 180 -0.12 8.75 -6.93
N GLU A 181 -0.55 9.00 -5.69
CA GLU A 181 -0.70 10.32 -5.13
C GLU A 181 0.54 10.72 -4.31
N ASP A 182 0.76 12.04 -4.23
CA ASP A 182 1.73 12.61 -3.29
C ASP A 182 1.07 12.78 -1.91
N ARG A 183 1.80 13.31 -0.93
CA ARG A 183 1.26 13.48 0.43
C ARG A 183 -0.01 14.33 0.48
N GLY A 184 -0.06 15.39 -0.33
CA GLY A 184 -1.17 16.33 -0.34
C GLY A 184 -2.40 15.71 -0.98
N THR A 185 -2.24 15.20 -2.20
CA THR A 185 -3.36 14.61 -2.93
C THR A 185 -3.83 13.30 -2.30
N LEU A 186 -2.95 12.53 -1.66
CA LEU A 186 -3.36 11.37 -0.88
C LEU A 186 -4.25 11.79 0.30
N ALA A 187 -3.89 12.86 1.01
CA ALA A 187 -4.67 13.38 2.13
C ALA A 187 -6.06 13.86 1.70
N GLU A 188 -6.17 14.50 0.54
CA GLU A 188 -7.46 14.89 -0.03
C GLU A 188 -8.36 13.68 -0.32
N LYS A 189 -7.78 12.55 -0.75
CA LYS A 189 -8.56 11.37 -1.15
C LYS A 189 -8.94 10.45 0.00
N VAL A 190 -8.09 10.30 1.01
CA VAL A 190 -8.36 9.40 2.15
C VAL A 190 -8.84 10.14 3.39
N GLY A 191 -8.84 11.48 3.37
CA GLY A 191 -9.14 12.34 4.50
C GLY A 191 -7.91 12.69 5.32
N TYR A 192 -7.77 13.96 5.70
CA TYR A 192 -6.59 14.49 6.40
C TYR A 192 -6.27 13.76 7.70
N ALA A 193 -7.30 13.39 8.48
CA ALA A 193 -7.10 12.71 9.75
C ALA A 193 -6.64 11.24 9.58
N ALA A 194 -7.05 10.59 8.50
CA ALA A 194 -6.61 9.24 8.17
C ALA A 194 -5.18 9.28 7.60
N ALA A 195 -4.91 10.21 6.67
CA ALA A 195 -3.59 10.42 6.08
C ALA A 195 -2.54 10.77 7.14
N SER A 196 -2.86 11.63 8.10
CA SER A 196 -1.97 11.99 9.20
C SER A 196 -1.51 10.75 10.00
N ARG A 197 -2.41 9.81 10.32
CA ARG A 197 -2.06 8.55 10.98
C ARG A 197 -1.29 7.60 10.06
N LEU A 198 -1.74 7.46 8.81
CA LEU A 198 -1.13 6.56 7.84
C LEU A 198 0.33 6.94 7.56
N ILE A 199 0.56 8.19 7.18
CA ILE A 199 1.85 8.77 6.81
C ILE A 199 2.70 9.01 8.06
N GLY A 200 2.11 9.55 9.13
CA GLY A 200 2.83 9.87 10.37
C GLY A 200 3.44 8.64 11.03
N GLN A 201 2.75 7.50 10.99
CA GLN A 201 3.26 6.23 11.53
C GLN A 201 4.34 5.57 10.65
N CYS A 202 4.61 6.09 9.45
CA CYS A 202 5.67 5.51 8.62
C CYS A 202 7.08 5.81 9.15
N GLY A 203 7.29 6.98 9.77
CA GLY A 203 8.63 7.44 10.17
C GLY A 203 9.64 7.33 9.03
N LYS A 204 10.72 6.57 9.24
CA LYS A 204 11.78 6.32 8.25
C LYS A 204 11.40 5.39 7.09
N TYR A 205 10.19 4.80 7.12
CA TYR A 205 9.70 3.81 6.14
C TYR A 205 8.75 4.41 5.10
N LEU A 206 8.78 5.72 4.92
CA LEU A 206 8.11 6.41 3.82
C LEU A 206 9.13 6.88 2.79
N LEU A 207 8.91 6.50 1.53
CA LEU A 207 9.70 6.96 0.39
C LEU A 207 8.79 7.57 -0.67
N GLU A 208 9.13 8.77 -1.08
CA GLU A 208 8.60 9.40 -2.29
C GLU A 208 9.44 8.91 -3.46
N ALA A 209 8.78 8.37 -4.48
CA ALA A 209 9.46 7.75 -5.60
C ALA A 209 8.94 8.33 -6.92
N GLU A 210 9.86 8.60 -7.84
CA GLU A 210 9.61 8.96 -9.22
C GLU A 210 10.75 8.39 -10.09
N GLY A 211 10.49 8.15 -11.37
CA GLY A 211 11.45 7.61 -12.31
C GLY A 211 10.81 7.11 -13.61
N THR A 212 11.59 6.95 -14.67
CA THR A 212 11.09 6.55 -16.01
C THR A 212 10.30 5.24 -16.03
N ASP A 213 9.22 5.20 -16.83
CA ASP A 213 8.30 4.06 -16.95
C ASP A 213 8.96 2.87 -17.67
N TRP A 214 9.11 1.73 -16.99
CA TRP A 214 9.67 0.52 -17.57
C TRP A 214 8.62 -0.37 -18.26
N ARG A 215 7.31 -0.24 -17.96
CA ARG A 215 6.28 -1.05 -18.62
C ARG A 215 6.28 -0.85 -20.14
N LEU A 216 6.73 0.31 -20.62
CA LEU A 216 6.88 0.64 -22.04
C LEU A 216 8.03 -0.08 -22.75
N LYS A 217 9.03 -0.61 -22.05
CA LYS A 217 10.17 -1.31 -22.70
C LYS A 217 9.90 -2.78 -23.05
N LYS A 218 8.83 -3.39 -22.54
CA LYS A 218 8.42 -4.76 -22.91
C LYS A 218 7.50 -4.85 -24.15
N GLY A 219 7.04 -3.72 -24.68
CA GLY A 219 6.16 -3.67 -25.87
C GLY A 219 6.87 -3.30 -27.17
N ALA A 220 8.18 -3.05 -27.13
CA ALA A 220 9.02 -2.71 -28.28
C ALA A 220 10.15 -3.73 -28.39
N SER A 221 9.80 -4.97 -28.73
CA SER A 221 10.72 -6.01 -29.18
C SER A 221 9.99 -6.93 -30.12
#